data_AF-A0A7J5EJJ0-F1
#
_entry.id   AF-A0A7J5EJJ0-F1
#
_cell.length_a   1.000
_cell.length_b   1.000
_cell.length_c   1.000
_cell.angle_alpha   90.00
_cell.angle_beta   90.00
_cell.angle_gamma   90.00
#
_symmetry.space_group_name_H-M   'P 1'
#
loop_
_entity.id
_entity.type
_entity.pdbx_description
1 polymer ?
#
loop_
_entity_poly.entity_id
_entity_poly.type
_entity_poly.pdbx_seq_one_letter_code
_entity_poly.pdbx_strand_id
1 'polypeptide(L)'
;RKTGQLLLRSTPAGALAAVDGVILGRTPVLWEGALDGQSHEFTFAMAGHALARYRFVPVTSGVVHGTLVKLTDDRDAGVPEIPSARP
;
A
#
# COMPACT_ATOMS: atom_id res chain seq x y z
N ARG A 1 -18.41 6.72 -22.07
CA ARG A 1 -17.64 6.31 -20.87
C ARG A 1 -16.20 6.77 -21.08
N LYS A 2 -15.64 7.57 -20.17
CA LYS A 2 -14.24 8.00 -20.26
C LYS A 2 -13.38 6.92 -19.59
N THR A 3 -12.30 6.51 -20.24
CA THR A 3 -11.28 5.63 -19.66
C THR A 3 -10.04 6.44 -19.32
N GLY A 4 -9.26 5.95 -18.36
CA GLY A 4 -8.02 6.54 -17.91
C GLY A 4 -7.00 5.48 -17.57
N GLN A 5 -5.75 5.90 -17.48
CA GLN A 5 -4.62 5.05 -17.15
C GLN A 5 -3.91 5.61 -15.93
N LEU A 6 -3.70 4.79 -14.90
CA LEU A 6 -2.91 5.14 -13.73
C LEU A 6 -1.67 4.25 -13.68
N LEU A 7 -0.50 4.87 -13.63
CA LEU A 7 0.74 4.16 -13.34
C LEU A 7 0.87 3.99 -11.83
N LEU A 8 0.81 2.76 -11.36
CA LEU A 8 0.98 2.41 -9.95
C LEU A 8 2.46 2.18 -9.67
N ARG A 9 3.06 3.06 -8.85
CA ARG A 9 4.46 2.97 -8.39
C ARG A 9 4.50 2.74 -6.89
N SER A 10 5.58 2.16 -6.40
CA SER A 10 5.81 2.07 -4.97
C SER A 10 7.26 2.28 -4.56
N THR A 11 7.44 2.66 -3.30
CA THR A 11 8.72 2.65 -2.59
C THR A 11 8.61 1.76 -1.34
N PRO A 12 9.38 0.67 -1.24
CA PRO A 12 10.26 0.08 -2.27
C PRO A 12 9.52 -0.39 -3.53
N ALA A 13 10.23 -0.48 -4.65
CA ALA A 13 9.70 -0.98 -5.92
C ALA A 13 9.47 -2.50 -5.90
N GLY A 14 8.58 -3.00 -6.75
CA GLY A 14 8.25 -4.44 -6.81
C GLY A 14 7.17 -4.89 -5.83
N ALA A 15 6.45 -3.96 -5.21
CA ALA A 15 5.29 -4.28 -4.38
C ALA A 15 4.16 -4.85 -5.25
N LEU A 16 3.38 -5.78 -4.72
CA LEU A 16 2.16 -6.25 -5.36
C LEU A 16 1.11 -5.14 -5.32
N ALA A 17 0.55 -4.79 -6.48
CA ALA A 17 -0.50 -3.78 -6.61
C ALA A 17 -1.83 -4.44 -6.97
N ALA A 18 -2.91 -3.97 -6.34
CA ALA A 18 -4.28 -4.40 -6.59
C ALA A 18 -5.22 -3.19 -6.63
N VAL A 19 -6.30 -3.31 -7.41
CA VAL A 19 -7.40 -2.34 -7.46
C VAL A 19 -8.70 -3.06 -7.17
N ASP A 20 -9.44 -2.59 -6.16
CA ASP A 20 -10.69 -3.20 -5.67
C ASP A 20 -10.54 -4.70 -5.36
N GLY A 21 -9.38 -5.09 -4.82
CA GLY A 21 -9.05 -6.48 -4.51
C GLY A 21 -8.57 -7.32 -5.71
N VAL A 22 -8.61 -6.79 -6.94
CA VAL A 22 -8.10 -7.48 -8.13
C VAL A 22 -6.61 -7.20 -8.29
N ILE A 23 -5.80 -8.25 -8.24
CA ILE A 23 -4.34 -8.16 -8.41
C ILE A 23 -3.99 -7.82 -9.86
N LEU A 24 -3.20 -6.75 -10.05
CA LEU A 24 -2.71 -6.32 -11.36
C LEU A 24 -1.30 -6.82 -11.66
N GLY A 25 -0.47 -6.99 -10.63
CA GLY A 25 0.93 -7.39 -10.77
C GLY A 25 1.84 -6.66 -9.79
N ARG A 26 3.13 -6.55 -10.12
CA ARG A 26 4.12 -5.84 -9.29
C ARG A 26 4.40 -4.44 -9.84
N THR A 27 4.57 -3.48 -8.94
CA THR A 27 4.93 -2.11 -9.31
C THR A 27 6.33 -2.04 -9.95
N PRO A 28 6.55 -1.19 -10.96
CA PRO A 28 5.55 -0.35 -11.63
C PRO A 28 4.59 -1.16 -12.52
N VAL A 29 3.29 -0.93 -12.39
CA VAL A 29 2.25 -1.57 -13.22
C VAL A 29 1.18 -0.55 -13.62
N LEU A 30 0.60 -0.72 -14.81
CA LEU A 30 -0.47 0.14 -15.30
C LEU A 30 -1.83 -0.43 -14.90
N TRP A 31 -2.69 0.44 -14.37
CA TRP A 31 -4.13 0.18 -14.27
C TRP A 31 -4.86 0.95 -15.36
N GLU A 32 -5.72 0.26 -16.10
CA GLU A 32 -6.64 0.86 -17.05
C GLU A 32 -8.06 0.67 -16.55
N GLY A 33 -8.80 1.77 -16.43
CA GLY A 33 -10.14 1.71 -15.85
C GLY A 33 -11.04 2.85 -16.29
N ALA A 34 -12.31 2.76 -15.91
CA ALA A 34 -13.28 3.80 -16.18
C ALA A 34 -13.12 4.97 -15.22
N LEU A 35 -13.18 6.18 -15.75
CA LEU A 35 -13.26 7.43 -14.98
C LEU A 35 -14.73 7.83 -14.89
N ASP A 36 -15.54 6.98 -14.28
CA ASP A 36 -17.01 7.08 -14.23
C ASP A 36 -17.53 7.74 -12.93
N GLY A 37 -16.63 8.33 -12.14
CA GLY A 37 -16.97 8.97 -10.87
C GLY A 37 -17.09 8.01 -9.69
N GLN A 38 -16.80 6.72 -9.89
CA GLN A 38 -16.74 5.74 -8.81
C GLN A 38 -15.41 5.80 -8.06
N SER A 39 -15.46 5.48 -6.77
CA SER A 39 -14.25 5.36 -5.96
C SER A 39 -13.62 3.99 -6.16
N HIS A 40 -12.30 3.97 -6.31
CA HIS A 40 -11.52 2.74 -6.37
C HIS A 40 -10.56 2.67 -5.19
N GLU A 41 -10.28 1.46 -4.73
CA GLU A 41 -9.32 1.15 -3.67
C GLU A 41 -8.03 0.59 -4.26
N PHE A 42 -6.94 1.36 -4.17
CA PHE A 42 -5.61 0.98 -4.61
C PHE A 42 -4.80 0.46 -3.42
N THR A 43 -4.33 -0.78 -3.53
CA THR A 43 -3.60 -1.45 -2.46
C THR A 43 -2.21 -1.85 -2.92
N PHE A 44 -1.21 -1.63 -2.07
CA PHE A 44 0.18 -2.02 -2.29
C PHE A 44 0.65 -2.90 -1.13
N ALA A 45 1.15 -4.10 -1.45
CA ALA A 45 1.61 -5.07 -0.47
C ALA A 45 3.02 -5.56 -0.79
N MET A 46 3.86 -5.67 0.24
CA MET A 46 5.18 -6.30 0.15
C MET A 46 5.49 -7.03 1.46
N ALA A 47 6.11 -8.20 1.35
CA ALA A 47 6.55 -8.94 2.53
C ALA A 47 7.47 -8.08 3.43
N GLY A 48 7.27 -8.17 4.74
CA GLY A 48 8.01 -7.38 5.73
C GLY A 48 7.65 -5.89 5.77
N HIS A 49 6.59 -5.47 5.06
CA HIS A 49 6.11 -4.09 5.07
C HIS A 49 4.61 -4.02 5.41
N ALA A 50 4.20 -2.89 5.98
CA ALA A 50 2.81 -2.57 6.22
C ALA A 50 2.07 -2.37 4.90
N LEU A 51 0.82 -2.82 4.86
CA LEU A 51 -0.09 -2.62 3.73
C LEU A 51 -0.35 -1.13 3.52
N ALA A 52 -0.11 -0.62 2.31
CA ALA A 52 -0.50 0.74 1.95
C ALA A 52 -1.81 0.71 1.16
N ARG A 53 -2.78 1.55 1.54
CA ARG A 53 -4.10 1.60 0.94
C ARG A 53 -4.55 3.04 0.68
N TYR A 54 -5.03 3.29 -0.53
CA TYR A 54 -5.54 4.59 -0.99
C TYR A 54 -6.91 4.42 -1.61
N ARG A 55 -7.87 5.28 -1.25
CA ARG A 55 -9.22 5.25 -1.80
C ARG A 55 -9.63 6.63 -2.30
N PHE A 56 -9.90 6.74 -3.58
CA PHE A 56 -10.29 8.00 -4.22
C PHE A 56 -11.05 7.74 -5.53
N VAL A 57 -11.68 8.79 -6.06
CA VAL A 57 -12.33 8.80 -7.37
C VAL A 57 -11.32 9.28 -8.42
N PRO A 58 -10.81 8.42 -9.31
CA PRO A 58 -9.93 8.86 -10.38
C PRO A 58 -10.72 9.64 -11.43
N VAL A 59 -10.29 10.88 -11.69
CA VAL A 59 -10.92 11.79 -12.69
C VAL A 59 -10.05 12.01 -13.93
N THR A 60 -8.78 11.62 -13.86
CA THR A 60 -7.80 11.75 -14.93
C THR A 60 -6.73 10.65 -14.85
N SER A 61 -6.03 10.43 -15.96
CA SER A 61 -4.81 9.61 -16.00
C SER A 61 -3.68 10.28 -15.19
N GLY A 62 -2.75 9.48 -14.68
CA GLY A 62 -1.69 9.98 -13.80
C GLY A 62 -0.88 8.89 -13.11
N VAL A 63 -0.31 9.23 -11.96
CA VAL A 63 0.55 8.34 -11.16
C VAL A 63 -0.02 8.23 -9.76
N VAL A 64 -0.10 7.00 -9.24
CA VAL A 64 -0.34 6.72 -7.83
C VAL A 64 0.94 6.17 -7.24
N HIS A 65 1.49 6.84 -6.22
CA HIS A 65 2.71 6.40 -5.56
C HIS A 65 2.41 5.89 -4.15
N GLY A 66 2.55 4.58 -3.95
CA GLY A 66 2.42 3.96 -2.63
C GLY A 66 3.76 3.90 -1.88
N THR A 67 3.81 4.42 -0.66
CA THR A 67 4.98 4.27 0.21
C THR A 67 4.70 3.19 1.24
N LEU A 68 5.49 2.13 1.26
CA LEU A 68 5.36 1.07 2.25
C LEU A 68 6.34 1.28 3.40
N VAL A 69 5.87 1.11 4.62
CA VAL A 69 6.67 1.21 5.84
C VAL A 69 7.12 -0.18 6.23
N LYS A 70 8.42 -0.38 6.48
CA LYS A 70 8.94 -1.66 6.95
C LYS A 70 8.37 -1.97 8.35
N LEU A 71 7.86 -3.17 8.54
CA LEU A 71 7.49 -3.66 9.87
C LEU A 71 8.79 -4.02 10.60
N THR A 72 9.12 -3.29 11.66
CA THR A 72 10.17 -3.70 12.60
C THR A 72 9.60 -4.78 13.51
N ASP A 73 10.35 -5.87 13.70
CA ASP A 73 9.98 -6.93 14.64
C ASP A 73 10.04 -6.34 16.07
N ASP A 74 8.90 -6.29 16.75
CA ASP A 74 8.74 -5.77 18.12
C ASP A 74 9.32 -6.71 19.18
N ARG A 75 10.38 -7.47 18.87
CA ARG A 75 11.09 -8.26 19.90
C ARG A 75 12.00 -7.41 20.79
N ASP A 76 12.04 -6.11 20.54
CA ASP A 76 12.72 -5.09 21.35
C ASP A 76 11.72 -4.12 22.02
N ALA A 77 10.45 -4.53 22.21
CA ALA A 77 9.64 -3.94 23.25
C ALA A 77 10.25 -4.34 24.60
N GLY A 78 11.23 -3.53 25.03
CA GLY A 78 12.02 -3.75 26.24
C GLY A 78 11.13 -4.21 27.39
N VAL A 79 11.42 -5.39 27.90
CA VAL A 79 10.83 -5.86 29.16
C VAL A 79 11.14 -4.77 30.18
N PRO A 80 10.14 -4.08 30.77
CA PRO A 80 10.44 -3.22 31.91
C PRO A 80 11.01 -4.15 32.98
N GLU A 81 12.28 -3.97 33.31
CA GLU A 81 12.87 -4.60 34.48
C GLU A 81 12.02 -4.14 35.67
N ILE A 82 11.15 -5.01 36.18
CA ILE A 82 10.43 -4.75 37.41
C ILE A 82 11.49 -4.94 38.50
N PRO A 83 11.93 -3.88 39.21
CA PRO A 83 12.89 -4.07 40.28
C PRO A 83 12.25 -4.97 41.32
N SER A 84 12.83 -6.17 41.50
CA SER A 84 12.42 -7.10 42.54
C SER A 84 12.66 -6.43 43.89
N ALA A 85 11.58 -6.09 44.59
CA ALA A 85 11.66 -5.67 45.98
C ALA A 85 12.28 -6.82 46.79
N ARG A 86 13.46 -6.57 47.37
CA ARG A 86 14.10 -7.48 48.32
C ARG A 86 13.36 -7.45 49.66
N PRO A 87 13.35 -8.58 50.41
CA PRO A 87 12.53 -8.78 51.61
C PRO A 87 12.93 -7.90 52.79
#